data_AF-A0A954L596-F1
#
_entry.id   AF-A0A954L596-F1
#
_cell.length_a   1.000
_cell.length_b   1.000
_cell.length_c   1.000
_cell.angle_alpha   90.00
_cell.angle_beta   90.00
_cell.angle_gamma   90.00
#
_symmetry.space_group_name_H-M   'P 1'
#
loop_
_entity.id
_entity.type
_entity.pdbx_description
1 polymer ?
#
loop_
_entity_poly.entity_id
_entity_poly.type
_entity_poly.pdbx_seq_one_letter_code
_entity_poly.pdbx_strand_id
1 'polypeptide(L)'
;MRLTHWLVLFARKLIGRRQTSPRHWRRVTRRQGADGQRQSSNPLLTLERLEDRTLLSAPSPLELSSLNGANGYIFEGIDGGDYSGRSVSSAGDVNGDGLDDLLIGAFGADPGSPARGGAGESYLVFGGAANLALLDDAVVANRDGRINLADLNGTTGFILEGIESGDFSGLSVASAGDVNGDGFDDLLIGAK
;
A
#
# COMPACT_ATOMS: atom_id res chain seq x y z
N MET A 1 -24.25 10.80 12.83
CA MET A 1 -23.59 9.62 13.42
C MET A 1 -22.12 9.66 13.03
N ARG A 2 -21.19 9.33 13.93
CA ARG A 2 -19.74 9.51 13.69
C ARG A 2 -19.18 8.42 12.77
N LEU A 3 -18.23 8.86 11.94
CA LEU A 3 -17.53 8.20 10.84
C LEU A 3 -17.03 6.77 11.12
N THR A 4 -17.26 5.87 10.16
CA THR A 4 -16.56 4.58 10.02
C THR A 4 -15.10 4.82 9.60
N HIS A 5 -14.15 4.37 10.43
CA HIS A 5 -12.71 4.44 10.17
C HIS A 5 -12.15 3.02 10.02
N TRP A 6 -11.22 2.78 9.08
CA TRP A 6 -10.66 1.44 8.85
C TRP A 6 -9.14 1.43 8.65
N LEU A 7 -8.55 0.26 8.90
CA LEU A 7 -7.11 0.02 9.08
C LEU A 7 -6.49 -0.70 7.88
N VAL A 8 -5.31 -0.27 7.45
CA VAL A 8 -4.38 -1.10 6.67
C VAL A 8 -3.03 -1.16 7.37
N LEU A 9 -2.52 -2.38 7.57
CA LEU A 9 -1.22 -2.66 8.18
C LEU A 9 -0.25 -3.16 7.11
N PHE A 10 0.84 -2.42 6.86
CA PHE A 10 1.89 -2.88 5.95
C PHE A 10 2.80 -3.92 6.65
N ALA A 11 2.71 -5.17 6.25
CA ALA A 11 3.75 -6.17 6.50
C ALA A 11 4.63 -6.30 5.25
N ARG A 12 5.90 -5.89 5.33
CA ARG A 12 6.83 -6.01 4.19
C ARG A 12 6.99 -7.47 3.76
N LYS A 13 6.78 -7.71 2.46
CA LYS A 13 6.98 -9.01 1.78
C LYS A 13 8.41 -9.52 2.00
N LEU A 14 8.54 -10.69 2.60
CA LEU A 14 9.80 -11.44 2.71
C LEU A 14 10.20 -11.97 1.33
N ILE A 15 11.19 -11.36 0.67
CA ILE A 15 11.82 -12.00 -0.49
C ILE A 15 12.76 -13.09 0.03
N GLY A 16 12.31 -14.33 -0.07
CA GLY A 16 13.07 -15.50 0.34
C GLY A 16 12.74 -16.73 -0.49
N ARG A 17 13.16 -16.80 -1.75
CA ARG A 17 13.45 -18.09 -2.41
C ARG A 17 14.81 -18.05 -3.08
N ARG A 18 15.69 -18.90 -2.55
CA ARG A 18 17.02 -19.23 -3.07
C ARG A 18 16.92 -19.76 -4.50
N GLN A 19 17.59 -19.12 -5.45
CA GLN A 19 18.21 -19.87 -6.53
C GLN A 19 19.66 -20.14 -6.14
N THR A 20 19.98 -21.42 -5.98
CA THR A 20 21.35 -21.90 -5.76
C THR A 20 22.12 -21.81 -7.08
N SER A 21 23.16 -20.97 -7.14
CA SER A 21 24.11 -20.95 -8.27
C SER A 21 24.94 -22.23 -8.35
N PRO A 22 25.20 -22.79 -9.55
CA PRO A 22 26.28 -23.76 -9.74
C PRO A 22 27.61 -23.05 -10.06
N ARG A 23 28.57 -23.24 -9.14
CA ARG A 23 30.04 -23.21 -9.22
C ARG A 23 30.68 -22.83 -10.58
N HIS A 24 31.58 -21.84 -10.54
CA HIS A 24 32.81 -21.83 -11.34
C HIS A 24 33.95 -21.19 -10.52
N TRP A 25 34.93 -22.01 -10.12
CA TRP A 25 36.20 -21.54 -9.56
C TRP A 25 37.12 -21.12 -10.70
N ARG A 26 37.80 -19.97 -10.59
CA ARG A 26 39.00 -19.68 -11.38
C ARG A 26 40.15 -19.34 -10.44
N ARG A 27 41.23 -20.10 -10.60
CA ARG A 27 42.49 -20.01 -9.88
C ARG A 27 43.25 -18.78 -10.39
N VAL A 28 43.57 -17.83 -9.51
CA VAL A 28 44.56 -16.78 -9.81
C VAL A 28 45.75 -16.97 -8.87
N THR A 29 46.90 -17.23 -9.47
CA THR A 29 48.17 -17.48 -8.78
C THR A 29 48.77 -16.20 -8.19
N ARG A 30 49.30 -16.33 -6.98
CA ARG A 30 50.01 -15.32 -6.18
C ARG A 30 51.35 -14.94 -6.84
N ARG A 31 51.67 -13.65 -6.93
CA ARG A 31 53.07 -13.16 -6.95
C ARG A 31 53.26 -12.27 -5.71
N GLN A 32 54.16 -12.69 -4.82
CA GLN A 32 54.67 -11.85 -3.75
C GLN A 32 55.73 -10.91 -4.33
N GLY A 33 55.56 -9.61 -4.14
CA GLY A 33 56.57 -8.57 -4.29
C GLY A 33 56.65 -7.79 -2.98
N ALA A 34 57.86 -7.56 -2.51
CA ALA A 34 58.19 -6.85 -1.29
C ALA A 34 57.93 -5.33 -1.39
N ASP A 35 57.88 -4.70 -0.21
CA ASP A 35 57.84 -3.26 0.08
C ASP A 35 56.53 -2.49 -0.07
N GLY A 36 56.21 -1.76 1.01
CA GLY A 36 55.33 -0.60 0.99
C GLY A 36 53.99 -0.80 1.70
N GLN A 37 53.90 -0.27 2.91
CA GLN A 37 52.66 0.00 3.63
C GLN A 37 51.58 0.57 2.68
N ARG A 38 50.53 -0.20 2.42
CA ARG A 38 49.24 0.31 1.94
C ARG A 38 48.17 -0.32 2.78
N GLN A 39 47.61 0.48 3.68
CA GLN A 39 46.28 0.26 4.25
C GLN A 39 45.33 0.14 3.07
N SER A 40 45.01 -1.08 2.64
CA SER A 40 43.85 -1.32 1.81
C SER A 40 42.65 -1.13 2.74
N SER A 41 42.15 0.10 2.80
CA SER A 41 40.74 0.30 3.09
C SER A 41 39.99 -0.48 2.01
N ASN A 42 39.71 -1.75 2.27
CA ASN A 42 38.46 -2.32 1.81
C ASN A 42 37.41 -1.34 2.33
N PRO A 43 36.66 -0.61 1.49
CA PRO A 43 35.29 -0.38 1.89
C PRO A 43 34.73 -1.79 1.90
N LEU A 44 34.81 -2.44 3.08
CA LEU A 44 33.93 -3.54 3.41
C LEU A 44 32.60 -3.07 2.87
N LEU A 45 32.10 -3.78 1.84
CA LEU A 45 30.70 -3.77 1.52
C LEU A 45 30.04 -3.84 2.88
N THR A 46 29.55 -2.71 3.37
CA THR A 46 28.76 -2.68 4.57
C THR A 46 27.60 -3.51 4.12
N LEU A 47 27.67 -4.80 4.47
CA LEU A 47 26.54 -5.65 4.65
C LEU A 47 25.64 -4.76 5.50
N GLU A 48 24.75 -4.03 4.85
CA GLU A 48 23.68 -3.34 5.54
C GLU A 48 23.09 -4.45 6.37
N ARG A 49 23.35 -4.35 7.67
CA ARG A 49 23.13 -5.44 8.60
C ARG A 49 21.68 -5.81 8.34
N LEU A 50 21.39 -7.06 7.99
CA LEU A 50 20.02 -7.51 7.69
C LEU A 50 19.04 -7.26 8.86
N GLU A 51 19.56 -6.78 9.97
CA GLU A 51 18.94 -6.38 11.23
C GLU A 51 18.50 -4.91 11.26
N ASP A 52 18.95 -4.05 10.33
CA ASP A 52 18.47 -2.66 10.19
C ASP A 52 17.18 -2.57 9.35
N ARG A 53 16.68 -3.74 8.92
CA ARG A 53 15.27 -3.88 8.56
C ARG A 53 14.53 -3.97 9.88
N THR A 54 14.17 -2.82 10.43
CA THR A 54 13.24 -2.70 11.55
C THR A 54 11.98 -3.49 11.19
N LEU A 55 11.95 -4.77 11.61
CA LEU A 55 10.71 -5.50 11.76
C LEU A 55 9.84 -4.59 12.61
N LEU A 56 8.63 -4.31 12.17
CA LEU A 56 7.67 -3.51 12.92
C LEU A 56 7.51 -4.18 14.29
N SER A 57 8.25 -3.72 15.29
CA SER A 57 8.09 -4.10 16.69
C SER A 57 6.87 -3.35 17.19
N ALA A 58 5.71 -3.68 16.63
CA ALA A 58 4.45 -3.14 17.10
C ALA A 58 4.19 -3.69 18.51
N PRO A 59 3.79 -2.84 19.47
CA PRO A 59 3.35 -3.31 20.77
C PRO A 59 2.15 -4.26 20.61
N SER A 60 1.99 -5.18 21.56
CA SER A 60 0.81 -6.05 21.66
C SER A 60 0.12 -5.79 23.01
N PRO A 61 -1.13 -5.29 23.03
CA PRO A 61 -1.95 -4.92 21.87
C PRO A 61 -1.41 -3.68 21.12
N LEU A 62 -1.70 -3.60 19.82
CA LEU A 62 -1.49 -2.38 19.03
C LEU A 62 -2.73 -1.49 19.19
N GLU A 63 -2.58 -0.37 19.88
CA GLU A 63 -3.65 0.60 20.04
C GLU A 63 -3.86 1.39 18.73
N LEU A 64 -5.06 1.34 18.15
CA LEU A 64 -5.35 2.02 16.88
C LEU A 64 -5.24 3.55 16.98
N SER A 65 -5.45 4.09 18.18
CA SER A 65 -5.24 5.51 18.47
C SER A 65 -3.76 5.93 18.47
N SER A 66 -2.83 4.97 18.46
CA SER A 66 -1.38 5.22 18.40
C SER A 66 -0.84 5.31 16.98
N LEU A 67 -1.69 5.13 15.97
CA LEU A 67 -1.29 5.24 14.56
C LEU A 67 -0.97 6.69 14.20
N ASN A 68 0.14 6.89 13.49
CA ASN A 68 0.70 8.22 13.23
C ASN A 68 1.44 8.35 11.88
N GLY A 69 1.17 7.48 10.92
CA GLY A 69 1.80 7.47 9.59
C GLY A 69 3.18 6.82 9.58
N ALA A 70 3.91 6.84 10.69
CA ALA A 70 5.19 6.11 10.81
C ALA A 70 4.99 4.63 11.12
N ASN A 71 3.95 4.28 11.89
CA ASN A 71 3.63 2.91 12.31
C ASN A 71 2.35 2.33 11.66
N GLY A 72 1.67 3.12 10.83
CA GLY A 72 0.46 2.73 10.11
C GLY A 72 -0.44 3.93 9.82
N TYR A 73 -1.46 3.70 9.01
CA TYR A 73 -2.41 4.73 8.56
C TYR A 73 -3.85 4.36 8.91
N ILE A 74 -4.67 5.38 9.11
CA ILE A 74 -6.12 5.31 9.25
C ILE A 74 -6.71 5.91 7.97
N PHE A 75 -7.56 5.15 7.29
CA PHE A 75 -8.34 5.65 6.17
C PHE A 75 -9.70 6.13 6.68
N GLU A 76 -9.99 7.40 6.42
CA GLU A 76 -11.21 8.07 6.84
C GLU A 76 -12.22 8.09 5.69
N GLY A 77 -13.40 7.51 5.94
CA GLY A 77 -14.53 7.61 5.01
C GLY A 77 -15.01 9.05 4.89
N ILE A 78 -15.67 9.36 3.77
CA ILE A 78 -16.07 10.72 3.42
C ILE A 78 -17.30 11.13 4.23
N ASP A 79 -18.39 10.39 4.13
CA ASP A 79 -19.64 10.70 4.82
C ASP A 79 -20.11 9.61 5.80
N GLY A 80 -20.86 10.06 6.79
CA GLY A 80 -21.43 9.20 7.82
C GLY A 80 -22.61 8.41 7.28
N GLY A 81 -22.40 7.13 6.97
CA GLY A 81 -23.44 6.27 6.39
C GLY A 81 -22.96 5.52 5.15
N ASP A 82 -21.79 5.91 4.61
CA ASP A 82 -21.24 5.31 3.40
C ASP A 82 -20.78 3.86 3.61
N TYR A 83 -20.54 3.49 4.86
CA TYR A 83 -19.94 2.22 5.24
C TYR A 83 -18.64 1.93 4.48
N SER A 84 -17.86 2.98 4.17
CA SER A 84 -16.47 2.86 3.72
C SER A 84 -15.75 1.82 4.55
N GLY A 85 -14.95 0.95 3.94
CA GLY A 85 -14.22 -0.13 4.62
C GLY A 85 -15.05 -1.35 5.01
N ARG A 86 -16.32 -1.42 4.58
CA ARG A 86 -17.16 -2.63 4.73
C ARG A 86 -16.54 -3.86 4.06
N SER A 87 -15.83 -3.65 2.96
CA SER A 87 -15.04 -4.64 2.22
C SER A 87 -13.70 -4.02 1.84
N VAL A 88 -12.60 -4.75 2.04
CA VAL A 88 -11.24 -4.31 1.73
C VAL A 88 -10.46 -5.46 1.10
N SER A 89 -9.59 -5.15 0.15
CA SER A 89 -8.70 -6.14 -0.47
C SER A 89 -7.41 -5.49 -0.95
N SER A 90 -6.32 -6.27 -1.01
CA SER A 90 -5.18 -5.90 -1.85
C SER A 90 -5.66 -5.88 -3.30
N ALA A 91 -5.36 -4.80 -4.01
CA ALA A 91 -5.76 -4.61 -5.40
C ALA A 91 -4.76 -5.23 -6.38
N GLY A 92 -3.52 -5.51 -5.94
CA GLY A 92 -2.40 -5.81 -6.83
C GLY A 92 -1.75 -4.52 -7.33
N ASP A 93 -0.85 -4.59 -8.29
CA ASP A 93 -0.20 -3.41 -8.90
C ASP A 93 -1.03 -2.91 -10.10
N VAL A 94 -1.98 -2.01 -9.85
CA VAL A 94 -2.94 -1.54 -10.85
C VAL A 94 -2.34 -0.42 -11.71
N ASN A 95 -1.36 0.30 -11.16
CA ASN A 95 -0.74 1.44 -11.84
C ASN A 95 0.64 1.12 -12.46
N GLY A 96 1.15 -0.09 -12.24
CA GLY A 96 2.41 -0.61 -12.81
C GLY A 96 3.66 0.02 -12.19
N ASP A 97 3.58 0.51 -10.96
CA ASP A 97 4.72 1.10 -10.24
C ASP A 97 5.56 0.07 -9.48
N GLY A 98 5.12 -1.20 -9.48
CA GLY A 98 5.75 -2.33 -8.82
C GLY A 98 5.36 -2.49 -7.35
N LEU A 99 4.36 -1.76 -6.86
CA LEU A 99 3.87 -1.80 -5.49
C LEU A 99 2.39 -2.19 -5.47
N ASP A 100 2.02 -3.07 -4.53
CA ASP A 100 0.62 -3.49 -4.38
C ASP A 100 -0.24 -2.32 -3.86
N ASP A 101 -1.36 -2.09 -4.53
CA ASP A 101 -2.41 -1.10 -4.23
C ASP A 101 -3.48 -1.68 -3.29
N LEU A 102 -4.41 -0.81 -2.85
CA LEU A 102 -5.48 -1.13 -1.92
C LEU A 102 -6.85 -0.75 -2.49
N LEU A 103 -7.82 -1.66 -2.40
CA LEU A 103 -9.21 -1.41 -2.78
C LEU A 103 -10.14 -1.42 -1.55
N ILE A 104 -10.97 -0.40 -1.41
CA ILE A 104 -11.89 -0.18 -0.28
C ILE A 104 -13.30 0.05 -0.82
N GLY A 105 -14.28 -0.72 -0.35
CA GLY A 105 -15.69 -0.54 -0.71
C GLY A 105 -16.48 0.31 0.28
N ALA A 106 -17.41 1.12 -0.24
CA ALA A 106 -18.30 2.04 0.48
C ALA A 106 -19.72 1.98 -0.10
N PHE A 107 -20.40 0.85 0.10
CA PHE A 107 -21.66 0.57 -0.58
C PHE A 107 -22.83 1.50 -0.22
N GLY A 108 -22.74 2.21 0.90
CA GLY A 108 -23.78 3.15 1.33
C GLY A 108 -23.59 4.57 0.80
N ALA A 109 -22.53 4.83 0.04
CA ALA A 109 -22.21 6.17 -0.44
C ALA A 109 -23.21 6.68 -1.49
N ASP A 110 -23.37 8.01 -1.53
CA ASP A 110 -24.33 8.73 -2.36
C ASP A 110 -23.61 9.68 -3.35
N PRO A 111 -22.81 9.15 -4.30
CA PRO A 111 -21.89 9.93 -5.12
C PRO A 111 -22.61 11.07 -5.88
N GLY A 112 -22.06 12.29 -5.80
CA GLY A 112 -22.51 13.47 -6.54
C GLY A 112 -23.88 14.07 -6.12
N SER A 113 -24.76 13.30 -5.46
CA SER A 113 -26.06 13.80 -4.96
C SER A 113 -26.72 12.79 -4.01
N PRO A 114 -27.40 13.24 -2.94
CA PRO A 114 -28.24 12.39 -2.09
C PRO A 114 -29.36 11.63 -2.84
N ALA A 115 -29.71 12.05 -4.06
CA ALA A 115 -30.66 11.33 -4.91
C ALA A 115 -30.10 10.00 -5.43
N ARG A 116 -28.77 9.81 -5.44
CA ARG A 116 -28.07 8.56 -5.75
C ARG A 116 -27.86 7.72 -4.49
N GLY A 117 -28.88 7.72 -3.61
CA GLY A 117 -28.92 6.98 -2.35
C GLY A 117 -28.44 5.54 -2.50
N GLY A 118 -27.34 5.18 -1.85
CA GLY A 118 -26.73 3.85 -1.89
C GLY A 118 -26.32 3.41 -3.29
N ALA A 119 -25.97 4.31 -4.20
CA ALA A 119 -25.31 3.92 -5.44
C ALA A 119 -23.95 3.26 -5.14
N GLY A 120 -23.31 3.71 -4.06
CA GLY A 120 -22.08 3.16 -3.53
C GLY A 120 -20.84 3.73 -4.22
N GLU A 121 -19.71 3.63 -3.54
CA GLU A 121 -18.40 4.02 -4.03
C GLU A 121 -17.39 2.90 -3.75
N SER A 122 -16.29 2.89 -4.50
CA SER A 122 -15.08 2.16 -4.15
C SER A 122 -13.87 3.06 -4.33
N TYR A 123 -12.87 2.89 -3.49
CA TYR A 123 -11.66 3.70 -3.50
C TYR A 123 -10.47 2.80 -3.80
N LEU A 124 -9.79 3.05 -4.91
CA LEU A 124 -8.48 2.49 -5.19
C LEU A 124 -7.45 3.46 -4.66
N VAL A 125 -6.62 3.03 -3.71
CA VAL A 125 -5.51 3.81 -3.17
C VAL A 125 -4.22 3.21 -3.70
N PHE A 126 -3.41 4.03 -4.38
CA PHE A 126 -2.11 3.56 -4.84
C PHE A 126 -1.16 3.33 -3.68
N GLY A 127 -0.48 2.19 -3.73
CA GLY A 127 0.46 1.74 -2.73
C GLY A 127 1.72 2.60 -2.67
N GLY A 128 2.56 2.31 -1.68
CA GLY A 128 3.89 2.92 -1.57
C GLY A 128 3.98 4.10 -0.61
N ALA A 129 5.11 4.16 0.10
CA ALA A 129 5.35 5.15 1.15
C ALA A 129 5.28 6.60 0.64
N ALA A 130 5.64 6.85 -0.61
CA ALA A 130 5.56 8.18 -1.21
C ALA A 130 4.09 8.61 -1.40
N ASN A 131 3.25 7.76 -2.01
CA ASN A 131 1.84 8.06 -2.23
C ASN A 131 1.08 8.23 -0.91
N LEU A 132 1.32 7.35 0.06
CA LEU A 132 0.68 7.44 1.38
C LEU A 132 1.14 8.66 2.17
N ALA A 133 2.42 9.05 2.08
CA ALA A 133 2.91 10.27 2.72
C ALA A 133 2.35 11.54 2.05
N LEU A 134 2.09 11.52 0.74
CA LEU A 134 1.42 12.63 0.04
C LEU A 134 -0.05 12.76 0.49
N LEU A 135 -0.74 11.65 0.69
CA LEU A 135 -2.13 11.62 1.15
C LEU A 135 -2.27 12.04 2.63
N ASP A 136 -1.37 11.61 3.50
CA ASP A 136 -1.32 12.00 4.92
C ASP A 136 -1.07 13.51 5.12
N ASP A 137 -0.37 14.14 4.17
CA ASP A 137 -0.02 15.57 4.19
C ASP A 137 -0.95 16.43 3.33
N ALA A 138 -2.01 15.85 2.74
CA ALA A 138 -2.77 16.46 1.64
C ALA A 138 -3.57 17.71 2.07
N VAL A 139 -4.05 17.77 3.32
CA VAL A 139 -5.00 18.81 3.77
C VAL A 139 -4.44 19.69 4.88
N VAL A 140 -3.61 19.13 5.75
CA VAL A 140 -2.98 19.83 6.87
C VAL A 140 -1.56 19.30 6.95
N ALA A 141 -0.58 20.18 7.11
CA ALA A 141 0.84 19.82 7.17
C ALA A 141 1.22 19.02 8.45
N ASN A 142 0.45 17.97 8.75
CA ASN A 142 0.43 17.20 9.96
C ASN A 142 0.38 15.73 9.55
N ARG A 143 1.53 15.08 9.64
CA ARG A 143 1.68 13.64 9.37
C ARG A 143 1.17 12.84 10.56
N ASP A 144 -0.14 12.86 10.77
CA ASP A 144 -0.80 12.18 11.88
C ASP A 144 -1.33 10.78 11.51
N GLY A 145 -1.00 10.31 10.31
CA GLY A 145 -1.37 9.01 9.81
C GLY A 145 -2.81 8.92 9.34
N ARG A 146 -3.50 10.03 9.09
CA ARG A 146 -4.89 10.03 8.65
C ARG A 146 -4.98 10.39 7.17
N ILE A 147 -5.60 9.50 6.41
CA ILE A 147 -5.82 9.68 4.97
C ILE A 147 -7.32 9.80 4.75
N ASN A 148 -7.77 10.96 4.28
CA ASN A 148 -9.15 11.15 3.86
C ASN A 148 -9.34 10.60 2.43
N LEU A 149 -10.29 9.70 2.25
CA LEU A 149 -10.56 9.09 0.94
C LEU A 149 -11.06 10.09 -0.10
N ALA A 150 -11.57 11.26 0.32
CA ALA A 150 -11.92 12.37 -0.57
C ALA A 150 -10.71 13.01 -1.27
N ASP A 151 -9.48 12.79 -0.77
CA ASP A 151 -8.27 13.42 -1.31
C ASP A 151 -7.65 12.65 -2.50
N LEU A 152 -8.23 11.51 -2.87
CA LEU A 152 -7.83 10.74 -4.06
C LEU A 152 -8.11 11.55 -5.32
N ASN A 153 -7.09 11.68 -6.18
CA ASN A 153 -7.07 12.67 -7.26
C ASN A 153 -6.58 12.14 -8.62
N GLY A 154 -6.48 10.81 -8.77
CA GLY A 154 -5.96 10.14 -9.95
C GLY A 154 -4.43 9.98 -9.98
N THR A 155 -3.68 10.71 -9.16
CA THR A 155 -2.22 10.51 -8.99
C THR A 155 -1.90 9.57 -7.85
N THR A 156 -2.70 9.59 -6.77
CA THR A 156 -2.54 8.74 -5.59
C THR A 156 -3.63 7.67 -5.46
N GLY A 157 -4.49 7.54 -6.47
CA GLY A 157 -5.59 6.59 -6.52
C GLY A 157 -6.86 7.17 -7.16
N PHE A 158 -7.94 6.40 -7.20
CA PHE A 158 -9.21 6.75 -7.85
C PHE A 158 -10.41 6.51 -6.95
N ILE A 159 -11.46 7.29 -7.20
CA ILE A 159 -12.82 7.05 -6.71
C ILE A 159 -13.62 6.42 -7.86
N LEU A 160 -14.23 5.26 -7.61
CA LEU A 160 -15.12 4.55 -8.51
C LEU A 160 -16.56 4.70 -8.00
N GLU A 161 -17.37 5.47 -8.72
CA GLU A 161 -18.77 5.71 -8.34
C GLU A 161 -19.70 4.63 -8.90
N GLY A 162 -20.60 4.11 -8.07
CA GLY A 162 -21.76 3.36 -8.53
C GLY A 162 -22.74 4.25 -9.27
N ILE A 163 -23.58 3.70 -10.13
CA ILE A 163 -24.25 4.48 -11.17
C ILE A 163 -25.62 4.96 -10.70
N GLU A 164 -26.51 4.02 -10.39
CA GLU A 164 -27.90 4.26 -10.02
C GLU A 164 -28.14 4.08 -8.51
N SER A 165 -29.20 4.72 -8.01
CA SER A 165 -29.59 4.57 -6.60
C SER A 165 -29.92 3.11 -6.29
N GLY A 166 -29.30 2.59 -5.23
CA GLY A 166 -29.50 1.22 -4.77
C GLY A 166 -28.67 0.15 -5.47
N ASP A 167 -27.72 0.54 -6.33
CA ASP A 167 -26.72 -0.36 -6.90
C ASP A 167 -25.81 -0.96 -5.84
N PHE A 168 -25.58 -0.26 -4.72
CA PHE A 168 -24.69 -0.68 -3.64
C PHE A 168 -23.30 -1.13 -4.15
N SER A 169 -22.76 -0.43 -5.14
CA SER A 169 -21.41 -0.70 -5.66
C SER A 169 -20.38 -0.64 -4.53
N GLY A 170 -19.43 -1.57 -4.52
CA GLY A 170 -18.46 -1.68 -3.42
C GLY A 170 -18.95 -2.48 -2.21
N LEU A 171 -20.08 -3.21 -2.32
CA LEU A 171 -20.52 -4.14 -1.28
C LEU A 171 -19.50 -5.27 -1.04
N SER A 172 -18.82 -5.69 -2.10
CA SER A 172 -17.67 -6.60 -2.07
C SER A 172 -16.61 -6.17 -3.06
N VAL A 173 -15.35 -6.20 -2.65
CA VAL A 173 -14.21 -5.88 -3.53
C VAL A 173 -13.14 -6.97 -3.49
N ALA A 174 -12.45 -7.19 -4.60
CA ALA A 174 -11.31 -8.10 -4.69
C ALA A 174 -10.35 -7.70 -5.83
N SER A 175 -9.09 -8.11 -5.74
CA SER A 175 -8.20 -8.16 -6.92
C SER A 175 -8.61 -9.34 -7.81
N ALA A 176 -8.50 -9.12 -9.12
CA ALA A 176 -8.64 -10.15 -10.14
C ALA A 176 -7.28 -10.68 -10.64
N GLY A 177 -6.18 -9.99 -10.28
CA GLY A 177 -4.91 -10.07 -10.99
C GLY A 177 -5.01 -9.51 -12.43
N ASP A 178 -3.95 -9.59 -13.21
CA ASP A 178 -3.96 -9.24 -14.64
C ASP A 178 -4.79 -10.27 -15.44
N VAL A 179 -6.09 -10.02 -15.63
CA VAL A 179 -7.00 -10.90 -16.37
C VAL A 179 -6.93 -10.68 -17.87
N ASN A 180 -6.45 -9.53 -18.31
CA ASN A 180 -6.46 -9.13 -19.71
C ASN A 180 -5.09 -9.27 -20.41
N GLY A 181 -4.02 -9.45 -19.65
CA GLY A 181 -2.65 -9.66 -20.11
C GLY A 181 -1.88 -8.39 -20.47
N ASP A 182 -2.26 -7.22 -19.94
CA ASP A 182 -1.61 -5.94 -20.21
C ASP A 182 -0.47 -5.59 -19.25
N GLY A 183 -0.28 -6.42 -18.21
CA GLY A 183 0.76 -6.25 -17.21
C GLY A 183 0.34 -5.40 -16.01
N PHE A 184 -0.94 -5.03 -15.89
CA PHE A 184 -1.51 -4.34 -14.72
C PHE A 184 -2.55 -5.25 -14.04
N ASP A 185 -2.59 -5.25 -12.71
CA ASP A 185 -3.59 -6.05 -12.00
C ASP A 185 -5.00 -5.42 -12.13
N ASP A 186 -6.00 -6.25 -12.43
CA ASP A 186 -7.40 -5.84 -12.56
C ASP A 186 -8.18 -6.00 -11.24
N LEU A 187 -9.38 -5.41 -11.21
CA LEU A 187 -10.22 -5.27 -10.02
C LEU A 187 -11.61 -5.88 -10.22
N LEU A 188 -12.20 -6.41 -9.14
CA LEU A 188 -13.59 -6.83 -9.06
C LEU A 188 -14.34 -5.96 -8.05
N ILE A 189 -15.48 -5.41 -8.47
CA ILE A 189 -16.40 -4.63 -7.63
C ILE A 189 -17.80 -5.22 -7.76
N GLY A 190 -18.35 -5.68 -6.64
CA GLY A 190 -19.72 -6.20 -6.57
C GLY A 190 -20.74 -5.08 -6.39
N ALA A 191 -21.85 -5.20 -7.10
CA ALA A 191 -23.03 -4.34 -7.04
C ALA A 191 -24.31 -5.21 -7.14
N LYS A 192 -25.49 -4.62 -6.91
CA LYS A 192 -26.80 -5.26 -6.83
C LYS A 192 -27.60 -5.15 -8.12
#